data_AF-A0A2E2IVW7-F1
#
_entry.id   AF-A0A2E2IVW7-F1
#
_cell.length_a   1.000
_cell.length_b   1.000
_cell.length_c   1.000
_cell.angle_alpha   90.00
_cell.angle_beta   90.00
_cell.angle_gamma   90.00
#
_symmetry.space_group_name_H-M   'P 1'
#
loop_
_entity.id
_entity.type
_entity.pdbx_description
1 polymer ?
#
loop_
_entity_poly.entity_id
_entity_poly.type
_entity_poly.pdbx_seq_one_letter_code
_entity_poly.pdbx_strand_id
1 'polypeptide(L)' 'MPSIPDKDRRCREIEALIAKGMGVCESCREIGISEKTFYRWRKAKTMGEVANARIN' A
#
# COMPACT_ATOMS: atom_id res chain seq x y z
N MET A 1 -11.98 7.77 -11.50
CA MET A 1 -11.39 6.93 -10.43
C MET A 1 -11.39 7.78 -9.17
N PRO A 2 -12.03 7.37 -8.05
CA PRO A 2 -12.00 8.19 -6.85
C PRO A 2 -10.54 8.29 -6.39
N SER A 3 -10.02 9.51 -6.39
CA SER A 3 -8.76 9.85 -5.74
C SER A 3 -9.00 9.61 -4.26
N ILE A 4 -8.67 8.42 -3.77
CA ILE A 4 -8.68 8.16 -2.33
C ILE A 4 -7.66 9.12 -1.73
N PRO A 5 -8.10 10.12 -0.93
CA PRO A 5 -7.16 10.93 -0.18
C PRO A 5 -6.38 9.99 0.75
N ASP A 6 -5.07 10.17 0.83
CA ASP A 6 -4.21 9.44 1.74
C ASP A 6 -3.97 7.95 1.44
N LYS A 7 -3.84 7.57 0.15
CA LYS A 7 -3.37 6.22 -0.23
C LYS A 7 -2.10 5.78 0.53
N ASP A 8 -1.18 6.72 0.79
CA ASP A 8 0.10 6.45 1.47
C ASP A 8 -0.06 6.25 2.98
N ARG A 9 -1.08 6.85 3.58
CA ARG A 9 -1.43 6.60 4.98
C ARG A 9 -2.00 5.18 5.12
N ARG A 10 -2.97 4.84 4.26
CA ARG A 10 -3.61 3.51 4.27
C ARG A 10 -2.62 2.39 3.99
N CYS A 11 -1.69 2.57 3.03
CA CYS A 11 -0.62 1.61 2.80
C CYS A 11 0.25 1.40 4.05
N ARG A 12 0.64 2.48 4.74
CA ARG A 12 1.43 2.39 5.98
C ARG A 12 0.68 1.70 7.12
N GLU A 13 -0.61 1.96 7.24
CA GLU A 13 -1.47 1.32 8.24
C GLU A 13 -1.56 -0.20 7.99
N ILE A 14 -1.74 -0.62 6.74
CA ILE A 14 -1.73 -2.04 6.34
C ILE A 14 -0.37 -2.67 6.60
N GLU A 15 0.73 -2.00 6.23
CA GLU A 15 2.09 -2.46 6.50
C GLU A 15 2.34 -2.62 8.01
N ALA A 16 1.81 -1.71 8.85
CA ALA A 16 1.91 -1.79 10.30
C ALA A 16 1.10 -2.96 10.89
N LEU A 17 -0.08 -3.25 10.36
CA LEU A 17 -0.88 -4.42 10.76
C LEU A 17 -0.18 -5.73 10.37
N ILE A 18 0.37 -5.80 9.16
CA ILE A 18 1.17 -6.94 8.71
C ILE A 18 2.40 -7.14 9.60
N ALA A 19 3.09 -6.06 9.97
CA ALA A 19 4.25 -6.12 10.88
C ALA A 19 3.88 -6.60 12.29
N LYS A 20 2.62 -6.44 12.71
CA LYS A 20 2.07 -6.99 13.97
C LYS A 20 1.70 -8.49 13.85
N GLY A 21 1.89 -9.11 12.69
CA GLY A 21 1.57 -10.52 12.42
C GLY A 21 0.21 -10.76 11.79
N MET A 22 -0.53 -9.70 11.42
CA MET A 22 -1.82 -9.83 10.76
C MET A 22 -1.68 -10.20 9.28
N GLY A 23 -2.63 -10.94 8.73
CA GLY A 23 -2.62 -11.27 7.30
C GLY A 23 -2.86 -10.02 6.43
N VAL A 24 -2.35 -10.02 5.20
CA VAL A 24 -2.62 -8.95 4.21
C VAL A 24 -4.12 -8.81 3.97
N CYS A 25 -4.83 -9.94 3.82
CA CYS A 25 -6.28 -9.99 3.59
C CYS A 25 -7.07 -9.37 4.76
N GLU A 26 -6.70 -9.72 6.00
CA GLU A 26 -7.32 -9.19 7.21
C GLU A 26 -7.06 -7.70 7.35
N SER A 27 -5.81 -7.28 7.18
CA SER A 27 -5.41 -5.87 7.22
C SER A 27 -6.14 -5.02 6.17
N CYS A 28 -6.33 -5.56 4.95
CA CYS A 28 -7.10 -4.88 3.91
C CYS A 28 -8.59 -4.74 4.27
N ARG A 29 -9.19 -5.77 4.89
CA ARG A 29 -10.58 -5.74 5.37
C ARG A 29 -10.76 -4.73 6.50
N GLU A 30 -9.83 -4.68 7.44
CA GLU A 30 -9.84 -3.74 8.57
C GLU A 30 -9.85 -2.28 8.10
N ILE A 31 -9.05 -1.98 7.07
CA ILE A 31 -8.91 -0.63 6.48
C ILE A 31 -10.01 -0.33 5.44
N GLY A 32 -10.84 -1.32 5.09
CA GLY A 32 -11.92 -1.15 4.12
C GLY A 32 -11.45 -0.96 2.68
N ILE A 33 -10.34 -1.60 2.29
CA ILE A 33 -9.86 -1.58 0.90
C ILE A 33 -9.72 -2.99 0.33
N SER A 34 -9.79 -3.10 -0.99
CA SER A 34 -9.50 -4.37 -1.67
C SER A 34 -8.00 -4.61 -1.75
N GLU A 35 -7.59 -5.88 -1.65
CA GLU A 35 -6.21 -6.31 -1.89
C GLU A 35 -5.68 -5.84 -3.25
N LYS A 36 -6.53 -5.89 -4.29
CA LYS A 36 -6.20 -5.37 -5.63
C LYS A 36 -5.77 -3.90 -5.59
N THR A 37 -6.41 -3.09 -4.73
CA THR A 37 -6.05 -1.68 -4.55
C THR A 37 -4.74 -1.54 -3.80
N PHE A 38 -4.56 -2.31 -2.72
CA PHE A 38 -3.30 -2.36 -1.97
C PHE A 38 -2.11 -2.74 -2.86
N TYR A 39 -2.20 -3.83 -3.63
CA TYR A 39 -1.15 -4.26 -4.54
C TYR A 39 -0.86 -3.24 -5.65
N ARG A 40 -1.90 -2.56 -6.18
CA ARG A 40 -1.71 -1.49 -7.17
C ARG A 40 -0.93 -0.32 -6.58
N TRP A 41 -1.24 0.09 -5.36
CA TRP A 41 -0.51 1.15 -4.65
C TRP A 41 0.91 0.73 -4.32
N ARG A 42 1.12 -0.50 -3.83
CA ARG A 42 2.44 -1.04 -3.55
C ARG A 42 3.32 -1.04 -4.79
N LYS A 43 2.81 -1.53 -5.93
CA LYS A 43 3.52 -1.54 -7.22
C LYS A 43 3.87 -0.12 -7.69
N ALA A 44 2.96 0.84 -7.53
CA ALA A 44 3.22 2.24 -7.87
C ALA A 44 4.33 2.86 -6.99
N LYS A 45 4.36 2.50 -5.70
CA LYS A 45 5.39 2.93 -4.75
C LYS A 45 6.77 2.39 -5.15
N THR A 46 6.85 1.09 -5.44
CA THR A 46 8.10 0.46 -5.89
C THR A 46 8.58 1.05 -7.21
N MET A 47 7.68 1.27 -8.18
CA MET A 47 8.02 1.86 -9.48
C MET A 47 8.53 3.31 -9.35
N GLY A 48 7.98 4.10 -8.42
CA GLY A 48 8.44 5.45 -8.12
C GLY A 48 9.83 5.48 -7.46
N GLU A 49 10.14 4.52 -6.59
CA GLU A 49 11.47 4.39 -5.96
C GLU A 49 12.55 3.90 -6.95
N VAL A 50 12.27 2.90 -7.79
CA VAL A 50 13.26 2.45 -8.79
C VAL A 50 13.51 3.46 -9.91
N ALA A 51 12.55 4.32 -10.24
CA ALA A 51 12.79 5.41 -11.19
C ALA A 51 13.76 6.46 -10.62
N ASN A 52 13.72 6.71 -9.31
CA ASN A 52 14.61 7.65 -8.62
C ASN A 52 16.01 7.05 -8.37
N ALA A 53 16.10 5.73 -8.13
CA ALA A 53 17.36 5.04 -7.85
C ALA A 53 18.27 4.82 -9.09
N ARG A 54 17.79 5.06 -10.32
CA ARG A 54 18.58 4.92 -11.55
C ARG A 54 19.28 6.22 -12.00
N ILE A 55 19.11 7.30 -11.24
CA ILE A 55 19.78 8.59 -11.45
C ILE A 55 20.56 8.95 -10.18
N ASN A 56 21.52 8.11 -9.81
CA ASN A 56 22.64 8.39 -8.91
C ASN A 56 23.78 7.46 -9.29
#